data_AF-A0A349L5T9-F1
#
_entry.id   AF-A0A349L5T9-F1
#
_cell.length_a   1.000
_cell.length_b   1.000
_cell.length_c   1.000
_cell.angle_alpha   90.00
_cell.angle_beta   90.00
_cell.angle_gamma   90.00
#
_symmetry.space_group_name_H-M   'P 1'
#
loop_
_entity.id
_entity.type
_entity.pdbx_description
1 polymer ?
#
loop_
_entity_poly.entity_id
_entity_poly.type
_entity_poly.pdbx_seq_one_letter_code
_entity_poly.pdbx_strand_id
1 'polypeptide(L)'
;MTLTAQYRLRIAEPTTKGPASRARKQFNTLIKKLEAMRLRLAGWKEALPMIMGQAEREYKPLALAYAARQRALVLLLDRMCEHKSMGKKDRAKLADLICSMALEALEDGDDAQLKEIYKRRGGGDFDAEAAEAGAAIKDMVEILTGVRMEGDVDLRSPEAVLEELSAQMERRDHQERQAEQERAATRPKPSGALARERRQAAEADRLKQSVRDIFRKLVSELHPDREPDAVERQRKTALMQRVNVAYAANDLLGLLELQLEVEQIDQNSLDNLSDERIKQYNKILDGQLREVERETAGIEYAAAMEMGGETRGRLTPQSMLRCLRVDIEEMRGRCDVIGAELEEFKDVAKLKAWLKTYRPAASPYDDDAYWY
;
A
#
# COMPACT_ATOMS: atom_id res chain seq x y z
N MET A 1 3.92 17.29 11.54
CA MET A 1 5.26 17.87 11.74
C MET A 1 5.79 18.24 10.36
N THR A 2 5.79 19.52 10.02
CA THR A 2 6.38 20.03 8.77
C THR A 2 7.88 19.75 8.78
N LEU A 3 8.32 18.73 8.02
CA LEU A 3 9.72 18.48 7.71
C LEU A 3 10.18 19.53 6.68
N THR A 4 10.31 20.79 7.12
CA THR A 4 10.90 21.90 6.36
C THR A 4 12.41 22.03 6.59
N ALA A 5 13.09 20.96 7.00
CA ALA A 5 14.55 20.92 6.97
C ALA A 5 14.99 20.47 5.57
N GLN A 6 15.23 21.43 4.66
CA GLN A 6 16.16 21.19 3.55
C GLN A 6 17.53 21.01 4.18
N TYR A 7 18.07 19.80 4.09
CA TYR A 7 19.34 19.46 4.72
C TYR A 7 20.43 20.27 3.99
N ARG A 8 21.12 21.19 4.69
CA ARG A 8 22.15 22.06 4.09
C ARG A 8 23.53 21.37 3.98
N LEU A 9 23.60 20.10 4.33
CA LEU A 9 24.83 19.32 4.37
C LEU A 9 25.37 19.01 2.97
N ARG A 10 26.56 19.51 2.68
CA ARG A 10 27.33 19.17 1.48
C ARG A 10 28.78 18.95 1.88
N ILE A 11 29.51 18.13 1.13
CA ILE A 11 30.98 18.05 1.24
C ILE A 11 31.59 18.65 -0.03
N ALA A 12 32.42 19.68 0.13
CA ALA A 12 33.15 20.33 -0.95
C ALA A 12 34.29 19.43 -1.48
N GLU A 13 34.71 19.68 -2.72
CA GLU A 13 35.89 19.01 -3.29
C GLU A 13 37.16 19.39 -2.51
N PRO A 14 38.16 18.50 -2.41
CA PRO A 14 39.37 18.78 -1.65
C PRO A 14 40.12 19.99 -2.23
N THR A 15 40.70 20.80 -1.35
CA THR A 15 41.47 22.01 -1.70
C THR A 15 42.84 21.69 -2.33
N THR A 16 43.28 20.43 -2.30
CA THR A 16 44.52 19.96 -2.93
C THR A 16 44.31 19.71 -4.43
N LYS A 17 45.26 20.19 -5.27
CA LYS A 17 45.22 19.96 -6.72
C LYS A 17 45.25 18.46 -7.03
N GLY A 18 44.09 17.90 -7.40
CA GLY A 18 43.90 16.50 -7.75
C GLY A 18 42.55 16.25 -8.41
N PRO A 19 42.32 15.08 -9.02
CA PRO A 19 41.04 14.74 -9.64
C PRO A 19 39.91 14.68 -8.59
N ALA A 20 38.72 15.11 -9.00
CA ALA A 20 37.52 15.19 -8.16
C ALA A 20 37.19 13.86 -7.45
N SER A 21 36.89 13.92 -6.15
CA SER A 21 36.63 12.71 -5.34
C SER A 21 35.27 12.11 -5.66
N ARG A 22 35.28 10.88 -6.22
CA ARG A 22 34.05 10.11 -6.50
C ARG A 22 33.24 9.85 -5.22
N ALA A 23 33.89 9.66 -4.08
CA ALA A 23 33.22 9.41 -2.80
C ALA A 23 32.42 10.64 -2.33
N ARG A 24 32.99 11.85 -2.46
CA ARG A 24 32.32 13.12 -2.15
C ARG A 24 31.12 13.38 -3.05
N LYS A 25 31.26 13.15 -4.36
CA LYS A 25 30.14 13.28 -5.31
C LYS A 25 29.00 12.33 -4.99
N GLN A 26 29.33 11.07 -4.65
CA GLN A 26 28.34 10.09 -4.21
C GLN A 26 27.63 10.53 -2.92
N PHE A 27 28.36 11.04 -1.93
CA PHE A 27 27.79 11.55 -0.67
C PHE A 27 26.74 12.64 -0.94
N ASN A 28 27.12 13.67 -1.70
CA ASN A 28 26.23 14.77 -2.06
C ASN A 28 25.00 14.31 -2.85
N THR A 29 25.15 13.25 -3.66
CA THR A 29 24.03 12.66 -4.42
C THR A 29 23.10 11.87 -3.52
N LEU A 30 23.63 11.07 -2.59
CA LEU A 30 22.84 10.28 -1.64
C LEU A 30 22.04 11.18 -0.71
N ILE A 31 22.62 12.30 -0.23
CA ILE A 31 21.90 13.30 0.57
C ILE A 31 20.69 13.83 -0.20
N LYS A 32 20.87 14.33 -1.43
CA LYS A 32 19.77 14.85 -2.25
C LYS A 32 18.66 13.82 -2.48
N LYS A 33 19.03 12.55 -2.70
CA LYS A 33 18.06 11.46 -2.88
C LYS A 33 17.31 11.16 -1.59
N LEU A 34 18.03 11.07 -0.47
CA LEU A 34 17.46 10.77 0.84
C LEU A 34 16.48 11.87 1.28
N GLU A 35 16.84 13.14 1.06
CA GLU A 35 15.96 14.29 1.29
C GLU A 35 14.66 14.18 0.48
N ALA A 36 14.78 13.97 -0.84
CA ALA A 36 13.62 13.86 -1.71
C ALA A 36 12.72 12.68 -1.32
N MET A 37 13.30 11.54 -0.96
CA MET A 37 12.54 10.36 -0.51
C MET A 37 11.90 10.58 0.86
N ARG A 38 12.59 11.19 1.84
CA ARG A 38 12.01 11.53 3.15
C ARG A 38 10.85 12.51 3.02
N LEU A 39 10.96 13.52 2.16
CA LEU A 39 9.88 14.46 1.89
C LEU A 39 8.67 13.76 1.28
N ARG A 40 8.90 12.84 0.34
CA ARG A 40 7.85 12.02 -0.27
C ARG A 40 7.15 11.14 0.77
N LEU A 41 7.91 10.45 1.60
CA LEU A 41 7.38 9.62 2.69
C LEU A 41 6.56 10.46 3.67
N ALA A 42 7.06 11.63 4.07
CA ALA A 42 6.34 12.55 4.96
C ALA A 42 5.03 13.02 4.33
N GLY A 43 5.05 13.40 3.05
CA GLY A 43 3.85 13.78 2.31
C GLY A 43 2.79 12.67 2.28
N TRP A 44 3.21 11.42 2.13
CA TRP A 44 2.32 10.27 2.25
C TRP A 44 1.76 10.09 3.67
N LYS A 45 2.63 10.12 4.70
CA LYS A 45 2.21 9.96 6.10
C LYS A 45 1.24 11.05 6.57
N GLU A 46 1.37 12.26 6.04
CA GLU A 46 0.48 13.37 6.35
C GLU A 46 -0.84 13.30 5.58
N ALA A 47 -0.79 13.02 4.27
CA ALA A 47 -1.96 13.07 3.43
C ALA A 47 -2.86 11.84 3.55
N LEU A 48 -2.28 10.64 3.75
CA LEU A 48 -3.04 9.39 3.73
C LEU A 48 -4.17 9.36 4.77
N PRO A 49 -3.96 9.70 6.06
CA PRO A 49 -5.04 9.72 7.04
C PRO A 49 -6.15 10.72 6.69
N MET A 50 -5.81 11.84 6.05
CA MET A 50 -6.80 12.81 5.60
C MET A 50 -7.65 12.28 4.44
N ILE A 51 -7.02 11.62 3.48
CA ILE A 51 -7.70 11.00 2.32
C ILE A 51 -8.61 9.88 2.80
N MET A 52 -8.11 8.95 3.62
CA MET A 52 -8.90 7.86 4.19
C MET A 52 -10.07 8.40 5.02
N GLY A 53 -9.82 9.40 5.87
CA GLY A 53 -10.88 10.05 6.64
C GLY A 53 -11.93 10.75 5.77
N GLN A 54 -11.57 11.25 4.57
CA GLN A 54 -12.54 11.75 3.61
C GLN A 54 -13.35 10.62 2.97
N ALA A 55 -12.71 9.52 2.59
CA ALA A 55 -13.38 8.34 2.03
C ALA A 55 -14.40 7.75 3.02
N GLU A 56 -14.03 7.63 4.30
CA GLU A 56 -14.95 7.15 5.35
C GLU A 56 -16.15 8.07 5.58
N ARG A 57 -15.95 9.40 5.52
CA ARG A 57 -17.01 10.37 5.79
C ARG A 57 -17.94 10.60 4.61
N GLU A 58 -17.42 10.54 3.39
CA GLU A 58 -18.16 10.94 2.19
C GLU A 58 -18.47 9.76 1.27
N TYR A 59 -17.49 8.94 0.93
CA TYR A 59 -17.68 7.84 -0.03
C TYR A 59 -18.42 6.66 0.60
N LYS A 60 -17.97 6.18 1.76
CA LYS A 60 -18.53 4.99 2.42
C LYS A 60 -20.04 5.08 2.69
N PRO A 61 -20.60 6.20 3.19
CA PRO A 61 -22.06 6.33 3.36
C PRO A 61 -22.81 6.29 2.03
N LEU A 62 -22.24 6.85 0.96
CA LEU A 62 -22.85 6.78 -0.38
C LEU A 62 -22.84 5.35 -0.92
N ALA A 63 -21.73 4.63 -0.78
CA ALA A 63 -21.63 3.23 -1.21
C ALA A 63 -22.65 2.35 -0.47
N LEU A 64 -22.79 2.51 0.85
CA LEU A 64 -23.81 1.81 1.64
C LEU A 64 -25.23 2.17 1.21
N ALA A 65 -25.49 3.45 0.93
CA ALA A 65 -26.80 3.91 0.46
C ALA A 65 -27.12 3.40 -0.95
N TYR A 66 -26.12 3.31 -1.83
CA TYR A 66 -26.25 2.72 -3.15
C TYR A 66 -26.58 1.22 -3.06
N ALA A 67 -25.80 0.44 -2.29
CA ALA A 67 -26.06 -0.98 -2.09
C ALA A 67 -27.46 -1.25 -1.51
N ALA A 68 -27.90 -0.45 -0.53
CA ALA A 68 -29.24 -0.55 0.02
C ALA A 68 -30.35 -0.26 -1.01
N ARG A 69 -30.13 0.73 -1.89
CA ARG A 69 -31.07 1.05 -2.98
C ARG A 69 -31.07 -0.02 -4.06
N GLN A 70 -29.91 -0.57 -4.43
CA GLN A 70 -29.79 -1.66 -5.39
C GLN A 70 -30.55 -2.90 -4.92
N ARG A 71 -30.36 -3.27 -3.64
CA ARG A 71 -31.15 -4.31 -2.99
C ARG A 71 -32.66 -4.01 -3.06
N ALA A 72 -33.07 -2.79 -2.69
CA ALA A 72 -34.49 -2.40 -2.74
C ALA A 72 -35.07 -2.47 -4.16
N LEU A 73 -34.26 -2.16 -5.18
CA LEU A 73 -34.65 -2.18 -6.58
C LEU A 73 -34.85 -3.61 -7.06
N VAL A 74 -33.93 -4.53 -6.74
CA VAL A 74 -34.09 -5.96 -7.03
C VAL A 74 -35.39 -6.50 -6.42
N LEU A 75 -35.69 -6.16 -5.16
CA LEU A 75 -36.95 -6.57 -4.49
C LEU A 75 -38.20 -5.94 -5.11
N LEU A 76 -38.10 -4.72 -5.64
CA LEU A 76 -39.19 -4.08 -6.36
C LEU A 76 -39.44 -4.80 -7.70
N LEU A 77 -38.39 -5.03 -8.48
CA LEU A 77 -38.47 -5.69 -9.78
C LEU A 77 -38.98 -7.14 -9.64
N ASP A 78 -38.53 -7.86 -8.62
CA ASP A 78 -39.00 -9.22 -8.31
C ASP A 78 -40.52 -9.26 -8.07
N ARG A 79 -41.05 -8.30 -7.30
CA ARG A 79 -42.51 -8.16 -7.11
C ARG A 79 -43.22 -7.77 -8.40
N MET A 80 -42.61 -6.90 -9.21
CA MET A 80 -43.19 -6.47 -10.48
C MET A 80 -43.29 -7.60 -11.50
N CYS A 81 -42.39 -8.58 -11.48
CA CYS A 81 -42.50 -9.80 -12.30
C CYS A 81 -43.83 -10.54 -12.08
N GLU A 82 -44.39 -10.50 -10.86
CA GLU A 82 -45.64 -11.16 -10.48
C GLU A 82 -46.89 -10.32 -10.80
N HIS A 83 -46.71 -9.07 -11.22
CA HIS A 83 -47.81 -8.18 -11.52
C HIS A 83 -48.61 -8.66 -12.76
N LYS A 84 -49.95 -8.59 -12.68
CA LYS A 84 -50.87 -9.12 -13.70
C LYS A 84 -50.66 -8.54 -15.10
N SER A 85 -50.21 -7.28 -15.17
CA SER A 85 -49.96 -6.58 -16.44
C SER A 85 -48.60 -6.91 -17.09
N MET A 86 -47.77 -7.75 -16.46
CA MET A 86 -46.48 -8.18 -17.03
C MET A 86 -46.65 -9.40 -17.93
N GLY A 87 -46.29 -9.24 -19.21
CA GLY A 87 -46.30 -10.32 -20.19
C GLY A 87 -45.05 -11.21 -20.11
N LYS A 88 -45.07 -12.34 -20.83
CA LYS A 88 -43.95 -13.30 -20.85
C LYS A 88 -42.61 -12.66 -21.26
N LYS A 89 -42.61 -11.76 -22.25
CA LYS A 89 -41.40 -11.06 -22.72
C LYS A 89 -40.86 -10.06 -21.69
N ASP A 90 -41.74 -9.30 -21.05
CA ASP A 90 -41.36 -8.32 -20.03
C ASP A 90 -40.77 -9.03 -18.79
N ARG A 91 -41.36 -10.17 -18.38
CA ARG A 91 -40.83 -11.00 -17.29
C ARG A 91 -39.45 -11.58 -17.58
N ALA A 92 -39.19 -12.01 -18.82
CA ALA A 92 -37.88 -12.52 -19.20
C ALA A 92 -36.80 -11.42 -19.13
N LYS A 93 -37.11 -10.21 -19.60
CA LYS A 93 -36.20 -9.06 -19.48
C LYS A 93 -35.96 -8.65 -18.03
N LEU A 94 -37.00 -8.68 -17.21
CA LEU A 94 -36.87 -8.38 -15.78
C LEU A 94 -36.06 -9.45 -15.05
N ALA A 95 -36.25 -10.72 -15.38
CA ALA A 95 -35.48 -11.81 -14.81
C ALA A 95 -33.98 -11.65 -15.12
N ASP A 96 -33.63 -11.35 -16.38
CA ASP A 96 -32.26 -11.06 -16.80
C ASP A 96 -31.65 -9.88 -16.04
N LEU A 97 -32.37 -8.75 -15.98
CA LEU A 97 -31.94 -7.58 -15.22
C LEU A 97 -31.77 -7.88 -13.72
N ILE A 98 -32.72 -8.59 -13.11
CA ILE A 98 -32.66 -8.99 -11.70
C ILE A 98 -31.43 -9.87 -11.46
N CYS A 99 -31.15 -10.83 -12.34
CA CYS A 99 -30.00 -11.71 -12.20
C CYS A 99 -28.69 -10.92 -12.26
N SER A 100 -28.53 -10.02 -13.23
CA SER A 100 -27.34 -9.17 -13.35
C SER A 100 -27.16 -8.27 -12.12
N MET A 101 -28.23 -7.62 -11.66
CA MET A 101 -28.15 -6.71 -10.51
C MET A 101 -27.95 -7.45 -9.18
N ALA A 102 -28.54 -8.65 -9.03
CA ALA A 102 -28.36 -9.49 -7.85
C ALA A 102 -26.94 -10.05 -7.80
N LEU A 103 -26.37 -10.43 -8.94
CA LEU A 103 -24.98 -10.88 -9.02
C LEU A 103 -24.02 -9.77 -8.55
N GLU A 104 -24.14 -8.55 -9.10
CA GLU A 104 -23.34 -7.39 -8.69
C GLU A 104 -23.51 -7.07 -7.20
N ALA A 105 -24.75 -7.14 -6.67
CA ALA A 105 -25.01 -6.89 -5.25
C ALA A 105 -24.44 -7.98 -4.31
N LEU A 106 -24.21 -9.19 -4.81
CA LEU A 106 -23.68 -10.34 -4.07
C LEU A 106 -22.15 -10.46 -4.19
N GLU A 107 -21.49 -9.70 -5.08
CA GLU A 107 -20.02 -9.67 -5.17
C GLU A 107 -19.41 -9.18 -3.84
N ASP A 108 -19.94 -8.08 -3.30
CA ASP A 108 -19.42 -7.40 -2.11
C ASP A 108 -20.13 -7.79 -0.80
N GLY A 109 -21.09 -8.71 -0.83
CA GLY A 109 -21.96 -9.00 0.32
C GLY A 109 -22.56 -10.40 0.35
N ASP A 110 -23.19 -10.73 1.47
CA ASP A 110 -23.97 -11.96 1.62
C ASP A 110 -25.42 -11.61 1.96
N ASP A 111 -26.34 -11.89 1.04
CA ASP A 111 -27.78 -11.68 1.23
C ASP A 111 -28.55 -12.92 0.76
N ALA A 112 -29.01 -13.71 1.73
CA ALA A 112 -29.78 -14.93 1.48
C ALA A 112 -31.06 -14.68 0.66
N GLN A 113 -31.71 -13.52 0.82
CA GLN A 113 -32.91 -13.18 0.06
C GLN A 113 -32.57 -12.89 -1.40
N LEU A 114 -31.46 -12.20 -1.68
CA LEU A 114 -31.02 -11.96 -3.05
C LEU A 114 -30.55 -13.25 -3.73
N LYS A 115 -29.85 -14.14 -3.01
CA LYS A 115 -29.48 -15.48 -3.52
C LYS A 115 -30.69 -16.30 -3.93
N GLU A 116 -31.74 -16.29 -3.11
CA GLU A 116 -33.00 -16.99 -3.44
C GLU A 116 -33.67 -16.39 -4.67
N ILE A 117 -33.71 -15.05 -4.79
CA ILE A 117 -34.26 -14.35 -5.95
C ILE A 117 -33.46 -14.68 -7.22
N TYR A 118 -32.14 -14.62 -7.15
CA TYR A 118 -31.24 -14.98 -8.25
C TYR A 118 -31.55 -16.40 -8.77
N LYS A 119 -31.56 -17.39 -7.88
CA LYS A 119 -31.90 -18.78 -8.22
C LYS A 119 -33.32 -18.93 -8.79
N ARG A 120 -34.32 -18.23 -8.22
CA ARG A 120 -35.71 -18.29 -8.68
C ARG A 120 -35.92 -17.66 -10.06
N ARG A 121 -35.14 -16.63 -10.41
CA ARG A 121 -35.28 -15.88 -11.67
C ARG A 121 -34.45 -16.48 -12.82
N GLY A 122 -33.81 -17.61 -12.60
CA GLY A 122 -33.09 -18.35 -13.63
C GLY A 122 -31.58 -18.12 -13.62
N GLY A 123 -31.06 -17.45 -12.59
CA GLY A 123 -29.67 -17.59 -12.20
C GLY A 123 -29.38 -19.00 -11.66
N GLY A 124 -28.10 -19.37 -11.59
CA GLY A 124 -27.69 -20.63 -10.99
C GLY A 124 -27.68 -20.60 -9.47
N ASP A 125 -26.98 -21.57 -8.88
CA ASP A 125 -26.77 -21.60 -7.44
C ASP A 125 -25.50 -20.80 -7.11
N PHE A 126 -25.69 -19.56 -6.66
CA PHE A 126 -24.60 -18.63 -6.41
C PHE A 126 -23.53 -19.21 -5.48
N ASP A 127 -23.91 -19.93 -4.42
CA ASP A 127 -22.95 -20.50 -3.46
C ASP A 127 -22.15 -21.64 -4.09
N ALA A 128 -22.78 -22.46 -4.94
CA ALA A 128 -22.09 -23.52 -5.66
C ALA A 128 -21.15 -22.96 -6.74
N GLU A 129 -21.60 -21.96 -7.50
CA GLU A 129 -20.80 -21.27 -8.53
C GLU A 129 -19.58 -20.57 -7.89
N ALA A 130 -19.77 -19.89 -6.76
CA ALA A 130 -18.69 -19.25 -6.02
C ALA A 130 -17.68 -20.26 -5.45
N ALA A 131 -18.16 -21.41 -4.94
CA ALA A 131 -17.28 -22.48 -4.44
C ALA A 131 -16.45 -23.11 -5.56
N GLU A 132 -17.03 -23.33 -6.75
CA GLU A 132 -16.34 -23.87 -7.91
C GLU A 132 -15.31 -22.88 -8.46
N ALA A 133 -15.68 -21.62 -8.65
CA ALA A 133 -14.75 -20.55 -9.03
C ALA A 133 -13.61 -20.42 -8.02
N GLY A 134 -13.93 -20.53 -6.73
CA GLY A 134 -12.94 -20.49 -5.67
C GLY A 134 -11.96 -21.66 -5.70
N ALA A 135 -12.44 -22.88 -5.95
CA ALA A 135 -11.58 -24.04 -6.14
C ALA A 135 -10.64 -23.86 -7.35
N ALA A 136 -11.16 -23.35 -8.48
CA ALA A 136 -10.34 -23.09 -9.66
C ALA A 136 -9.24 -22.05 -9.43
N ILE A 137 -9.52 -20.99 -8.65
CA ILE A 137 -8.51 -19.99 -8.26
C ILE A 137 -7.45 -20.63 -7.35
N LYS A 138 -7.85 -21.47 -6.38
CA LYS A 138 -6.91 -22.20 -5.51
C LYS A 138 -5.96 -23.08 -6.32
N ASP A 139 -6.49 -23.82 -7.29
CA ASP A 139 -5.69 -24.66 -8.20
C ASP A 139 -4.73 -23.81 -9.05
N MET A 140 -5.19 -22.67 -9.57
CA MET A 140 -4.35 -21.75 -10.35
C MET A 140 -3.19 -21.17 -9.52
N VAL A 141 -3.45 -20.77 -8.27
CA VAL A 141 -2.41 -20.28 -7.35
C VAL A 141 -1.41 -21.39 -7.05
N GLU A 142 -1.87 -22.62 -6.81
CA GLU A 142 -0.98 -23.77 -6.62
C GLU A 142 -0.09 -24.02 -7.84
N ILE A 143 -0.63 -23.94 -9.06
CA ILE A 143 0.15 -24.09 -10.30
C ILE A 143 1.21 -22.99 -10.45
N LEU A 144 0.85 -21.73 -10.17
CA LEU A 144 1.74 -20.59 -10.39
C LEU A 144 2.81 -20.45 -9.31
N THR A 145 2.47 -20.75 -8.06
CA THR A 145 3.33 -20.50 -6.90
C THR A 145 3.93 -21.77 -6.29
N GLY A 146 3.38 -22.94 -6.63
CA GLY A 146 3.69 -24.22 -5.98
C GLY A 146 3.19 -24.30 -4.53
N VAL A 147 2.30 -23.39 -4.12
CA VAL A 147 1.78 -23.27 -2.75
C VAL A 147 0.28 -23.59 -2.76
N ARG A 148 -0.12 -24.61 -1.99
CA ARG A 148 -1.51 -25.04 -1.90
C ARG A 148 -2.24 -24.28 -0.79
N MET A 149 -3.19 -23.43 -1.17
CA MET A 149 -4.01 -22.71 -0.19
C MET A 149 -4.94 -23.68 0.54
N GLU A 150 -4.76 -23.82 1.86
CA GLU A 150 -5.58 -24.68 2.72
C GLU A 150 -6.60 -23.83 3.49
N GLY A 151 -7.81 -24.35 3.70
CA GLY A 151 -8.87 -23.68 4.45
C GLY A 151 -9.82 -22.81 3.62
N ASP A 152 -10.72 -22.13 4.33
CA ASP A 152 -11.76 -21.26 3.76
C ASP A 152 -11.25 -19.81 3.68
N VAL A 153 -10.32 -19.57 2.75
CA VAL A 153 -9.82 -18.22 2.44
C VAL A 153 -10.86 -17.51 1.59
N ASP A 154 -11.22 -16.27 1.95
CA ASP A 154 -12.07 -15.43 1.09
C ASP A 154 -11.28 -14.96 -0.13
N LEU A 155 -11.50 -15.64 -1.25
CA LEU A 155 -10.80 -15.39 -2.51
C LEU A 155 -11.24 -14.09 -3.20
N ARG A 156 -12.30 -13.44 -2.70
CA ARG A 156 -12.76 -12.13 -3.16
C ARG A 156 -11.95 -10.99 -2.54
N SER A 157 -11.16 -11.28 -1.51
CA SER A 157 -10.23 -10.32 -0.90
C SER A 157 -8.80 -10.60 -1.36
N PRO A 158 -8.22 -9.73 -2.21
CA PRO A 158 -6.81 -9.82 -2.59
C PRO A 158 -5.87 -9.80 -1.37
N GLU A 159 -6.27 -9.09 -0.31
CA GLU A 159 -5.53 -9.00 0.94
C GLU A 159 -5.52 -10.33 1.69
N ALA A 160 -6.67 -11.01 1.82
CA ALA A 160 -6.76 -12.31 2.48
C ALA A 160 -5.97 -13.39 1.73
N VAL A 161 -6.01 -13.36 0.39
CA VAL A 161 -5.21 -14.26 -0.47
C VAL A 161 -3.72 -14.00 -0.28
N LEU A 162 -3.29 -12.73 -0.29
CA LEU A 162 -1.89 -12.38 -0.12
C LEU A 162 -1.39 -12.71 1.29
N GLU A 163 -2.22 -12.48 2.31
CA GLU A 163 -1.90 -12.79 3.70
C GLU A 163 -1.69 -14.30 3.88
N GLU A 164 -2.62 -15.15 3.43
CA GLU A 164 -2.45 -16.61 3.52
C GLU A 164 -1.26 -17.10 2.69
N LEU A 165 -1.06 -16.55 1.48
CA LEU A 165 0.10 -16.89 0.66
C LEU A 165 1.42 -16.51 1.36
N SER A 166 1.48 -15.32 1.97
CA SER A 166 2.63 -14.87 2.73
C SER A 166 2.88 -15.74 3.96
N ALA A 167 1.82 -16.08 4.70
CA ALA A 167 1.90 -16.94 5.87
C ALA A 167 2.37 -18.36 5.50
N GLN A 168 1.88 -18.92 4.40
CA GLN A 168 2.36 -20.21 3.90
C GLN A 168 3.80 -20.17 3.41
N MET A 169 4.18 -19.11 2.67
CA MET A 169 5.58 -18.93 2.26
C MET A 169 6.48 -18.77 3.48
N GLU A 170 6.09 -18.03 4.51
CA GLU A 170 6.85 -17.90 5.75
C GLU A 170 6.96 -19.23 6.51
N ARG A 171 5.89 -20.03 6.59
CA ARG A 171 5.91 -21.38 7.16
C ARG A 171 6.87 -22.27 6.41
N ARG A 172 6.81 -22.25 5.07
CA ARG A 172 7.71 -23.03 4.20
C ARG A 172 9.16 -22.57 4.33
N ASP A 173 9.43 -21.27 4.27
CA ASP A 173 10.77 -20.71 4.49
C ASP A 173 11.29 -21.01 5.89
N HIS A 174 10.41 -21.06 6.90
CA HIS A 174 10.79 -21.45 8.26
C HIS A 174 11.15 -22.93 8.31
N GLN A 175 10.36 -23.81 7.69
CA GLN A 175 10.65 -25.25 7.59
C GLN A 175 11.93 -25.52 6.77
N GLU A 176 12.11 -24.83 5.64
CA GLU A 176 13.31 -24.92 4.81
C GLU A 176 14.53 -24.39 5.58
N ARG A 177 14.43 -23.27 6.30
CA ARG A 177 15.52 -22.77 7.17
C ARG A 177 15.81 -23.70 8.33
N GLN A 178 14.82 -24.35 8.93
CA GLN A 178 15.05 -25.37 9.95
C GLN A 178 15.75 -26.59 9.38
N ALA A 179 15.26 -27.13 8.26
CA ALA A 179 15.87 -28.26 7.56
C ALA A 179 17.28 -27.93 7.04
N GLU A 180 17.52 -26.69 6.60
CA GLU A 180 18.82 -26.20 6.17
C GLU A 180 19.74 -25.97 7.36
N GLN A 181 19.25 -25.52 8.53
CA GLN A 181 20.03 -25.45 9.76
C GLN A 181 20.42 -26.84 10.26
N GLU A 182 19.54 -27.83 10.20
CA GLU A 182 19.84 -29.23 10.54
C GLU A 182 20.84 -29.85 9.54
N ARG A 183 20.69 -29.55 8.25
CA ARG A 183 21.66 -29.94 7.20
C ARG A 183 22.98 -29.19 7.31
N ALA A 184 22.98 -27.93 7.73
CA ALA A 184 24.18 -27.12 7.91
C ALA A 184 24.92 -27.46 9.23
N ALA A 185 24.20 -27.95 10.24
CA ALA A 185 24.79 -28.51 11.46
C ALA A 185 25.53 -29.84 11.17
N THR A 186 25.14 -30.56 10.12
CA THR A 186 25.74 -31.84 9.72
C THR A 186 26.77 -31.72 8.58
N ARG A 187 26.89 -30.54 7.95
CA ARG A 187 27.78 -30.32 6.80
C ARG A 187 28.95 -29.40 7.17
N PRO A 188 30.22 -29.78 6.94
CA PRO A 188 31.34 -28.87 7.16
C PRO A 188 31.22 -27.67 6.20
N LYS A 189 30.99 -26.47 6.76
CA LYS A 189 30.83 -25.23 5.98
C LYS A 189 32.12 -24.92 5.19
N PRO A 190 32.05 -24.62 3.88
CA PRO A 190 33.23 -24.25 3.09
C PRO A 190 33.81 -22.93 3.63
N SER A 191 35.13 -22.91 3.86
CA SER A 191 35.86 -21.83 4.54
C SER A 191 35.66 -20.43 3.94
N GLY A 192 35.33 -20.34 2.65
CA GLY A 192 35.10 -19.07 1.95
C GLY A 192 33.80 -18.33 2.34
N ALA A 193 32.72 -19.05 2.65
CA ALA A 193 31.44 -18.45 3.03
C ALA A 193 31.52 -17.81 4.43
N LEU A 194 32.13 -18.52 5.38
CA LEU A 194 32.35 -18.03 6.75
C LEU A 194 33.29 -16.81 6.79
N ALA A 195 34.31 -16.80 5.93
CA ALA A 195 35.22 -15.65 5.81
C ALA A 195 34.51 -14.41 5.24
N ARG A 196 33.58 -14.60 4.30
CA ARG A 196 32.77 -13.51 3.73
C ARG A 196 31.78 -12.96 4.74
N GLU A 197 31.09 -13.84 5.47
CA GLU A 197 30.16 -13.48 6.55
C GLU A 197 30.87 -12.71 7.67
N ARG A 198 32.04 -13.19 8.13
CA ARG A 198 32.86 -12.48 9.13
C ARG A 198 33.31 -11.11 8.65
N ARG A 199 33.67 -10.96 7.37
CA ARG A 199 34.04 -9.66 6.79
C ARG A 199 32.86 -8.71 6.76
N GLN A 200 31.67 -9.19 6.38
CA GLN A 200 30.45 -8.38 6.37
C GLN A 200 30.03 -7.96 7.80
N ALA A 201 30.12 -8.88 8.77
CA ALA A 201 29.84 -8.57 10.18
C ALA A 201 30.82 -7.52 10.73
N ALA A 202 32.13 -7.71 10.52
CA ALA A 202 33.14 -6.76 10.96
C ALA A 202 32.98 -5.38 10.29
N GLU A 203 32.51 -5.35 9.05
CA GLU A 203 32.20 -4.10 8.34
C GLU A 203 30.96 -3.41 8.92
N ALA A 204 29.89 -4.15 9.18
CA ALA A 204 28.68 -3.63 9.83
C ALA A 204 28.98 -3.06 11.22
N ASP A 205 29.83 -3.72 12.00
CA ASP A 205 30.26 -3.25 13.32
C ASP A 205 31.07 -1.94 13.22
N ARG A 206 31.93 -1.80 12.22
CA ARG A 206 32.65 -0.54 11.96
C ARG A 206 31.70 0.60 11.61
N LEU A 207 30.67 0.34 10.79
CA LEU A 207 29.68 1.35 10.44
C LEU A 207 28.86 1.79 11.67
N LYS A 208 28.44 0.85 12.52
CA LYS A 208 27.78 1.14 13.80
C LYS A 208 28.68 1.92 14.76
N GLN A 209 29.98 1.60 14.79
CA GLN A 209 30.95 2.32 15.62
C GLN A 209 31.06 3.80 15.19
N SER A 210 31.09 4.08 13.88
CA SER A 210 31.12 5.46 13.38
C SER A 210 29.92 6.29 13.81
N VAL A 211 28.71 5.72 13.80
CA VAL A 211 27.48 6.38 14.29
C VAL A 211 27.54 6.61 15.81
N ARG A 212 27.99 5.60 16.56
CA ARG A 212 28.15 5.67 18.02
C ARG A 212 29.17 6.74 18.45
N ASP A 213 30.26 6.90 17.71
CA ASP A 213 31.27 7.92 18.01
C ASP A 213 30.77 9.34 17.77
N ILE A 214 29.96 9.54 16.72
CA ILE A 214 29.26 10.81 16.47
C ILE A 214 28.28 11.11 17.62
N PHE A 215 27.46 10.12 17.99
CA PHE A 215 26.52 10.26 19.11
C PHE A 215 27.22 10.60 20.43
N ARG A 216 28.27 9.86 20.81
CA ARG A 216 29.02 10.12 22.05
C ARG A 216 29.58 11.55 22.09
N LYS A 217 30.06 12.05 20.96
CA LYS A 217 30.55 13.42 20.81
C LYS A 217 29.45 14.45 21.05
N LEU A 218 28.27 14.27 20.44
CA LEU A 218 27.12 15.14 20.65
C LEU A 218 26.66 15.16 22.12
N VAL A 219 26.57 13.98 22.75
CA VAL A 219 26.15 13.86 24.16
C VAL A 219 27.12 14.57 25.11
N SER A 220 28.43 14.51 24.82
CA SER A 220 29.45 15.16 25.67
C SER A 220 29.33 16.69 25.70
N GLU A 221 28.87 17.30 24.61
CA GLU A 221 28.76 18.76 24.48
C GLU A 221 27.37 19.30 24.87
N LEU A 222 26.33 18.52 24.62
CA LEU A 222 24.94 18.91 24.85
C LEU A 222 24.39 18.51 26.23
N HIS A 223 25.23 18.05 27.15
CA HIS A 223 24.78 17.55 28.46
C HIS A 223 24.07 18.65 29.28
N PRO A 224 22.75 18.56 29.53
CA PRO A 224 21.99 19.64 30.16
C PRO A 224 22.45 19.97 31.60
N ASP A 225 22.89 18.98 32.37
CA ASP A 225 23.32 19.18 33.77
C ASP A 225 24.60 20.00 33.93
N ARG A 226 25.34 20.22 32.84
CA ARG A 226 26.56 21.04 32.86
C ARG A 226 26.30 22.52 32.56
N GLU A 227 25.04 22.88 32.26
CA GLU A 227 24.67 24.23 31.86
C GLU A 227 24.05 25.04 33.02
N PRO A 228 24.71 26.08 33.53
CA PRO A 228 24.17 26.93 34.59
C PRO A 228 23.01 27.82 34.15
N ASP A 229 22.95 28.24 32.88
CA ASP A 229 21.86 29.07 32.34
C ASP A 229 20.59 28.24 32.07
N ALA A 230 19.45 28.70 32.58
CA ALA A 230 18.16 28.04 32.41
C ALA A 230 17.67 28.05 30.95
N VAL A 231 17.96 29.09 30.17
CA VAL A 231 17.54 29.21 28.77
C VAL A 231 18.36 28.26 27.90
N GLU A 232 19.69 28.28 28.05
CA GLU A 232 20.57 27.36 27.32
C GLU A 232 20.36 25.89 27.75
N ARG A 233 19.98 25.63 29.01
CA ARG A 233 19.61 24.28 29.46
C ARG A 233 18.38 23.75 28.73
N GLN A 234 17.35 24.58 28.52
CA GLN A 234 16.17 24.20 27.74
C GLN A 234 16.55 23.92 26.28
N ARG A 235 17.37 24.78 25.67
CA ARG A 235 17.88 24.58 24.30
C ARG A 235 18.67 23.26 24.18
N LYS A 236 19.61 22.99 25.07
CA LYS A 236 20.39 21.74 25.12
C LYS A 236 19.53 20.52 25.35
N THR A 237 18.48 20.63 26.18
CA THR A 237 17.53 19.53 26.40
C THR A 237 16.77 19.17 25.11
N ALA A 238 16.28 20.18 24.37
CA ALA A 238 15.62 19.96 23.09
C ALA A 238 16.57 19.35 22.03
N LEU A 239 17.82 19.83 21.97
CA LEU A 239 18.85 19.28 21.09
C LEU A 239 19.17 17.82 21.45
N MET A 240 19.34 17.52 22.74
CA MET A 240 19.61 16.17 23.23
C MET A 240 18.47 15.19 22.89
N GLN A 241 17.21 15.63 22.98
CA GLN A 241 16.07 14.82 22.54
C GLN A 241 16.16 14.50 21.03
N ARG A 242 16.49 15.49 20.19
CA ARG A 242 16.70 15.27 18.75
C ARG A 242 17.86 14.31 18.48
N VAL A 243 18.97 14.42 19.22
CA VAL A 243 20.11 13.50 19.13
C VAL A 243 19.70 12.07 19.48
N ASN A 244 18.92 11.87 20.54
CA ASN A 244 18.44 10.55 20.95
C ASN A 244 17.51 9.92 19.90
N VAL A 245 16.59 10.71 19.32
CA VAL A 245 15.71 10.25 18.24
C VAL A 245 16.51 9.84 17.01
N ALA A 246 17.46 10.68 16.57
CA ALA A 246 18.33 10.37 15.45
C ALA A 246 19.18 9.12 15.70
N TYR A 247 19.71 8.95 16.92
CA TYR A 247 20.49 7.76 17.28
C TYR A 247 19.64 6.47 17.28
N ALA A 248 18.43 6.51 17.84
CA ALA A 248 17.51 5.38 17.87
C ALA A 248 17.11 4.94 16.45
N ALA A 249 16.93 5.89 15.53
CA ALA A 249 16.63 5.64 14.13
C ALA A 249 17.87 5.28 13.29
N ASN A 250 19.07 5.17 13.90
CA ASN A 250 20.34 5.02 13.20
C ASN A 250 20.52 6.08 12.09
N ASP A 251 20.06 7.31 12.35
CA ASP A 251 20.03 8.43 11.41
C ASP A 251 21.38 9.16 11.33
N LEU A 252 22.32 8.64 10.54
CA LEU A 252 23.62 9.28 10.32
C LEU A 252 23.49 10.72 9.80
N LEU A 253 22.57 10.98 8.86
CA LEU A 253 22.42 12.31 8.30
C LEU A 253 21.94 13.29 9.37
N GLY A 254 20.90 12.94 10.13
CA GLY A 254 20.40 13.79 11.21
C GLY A 254 21.42 14.02 12.32
N LEU A 255 22.26 13.03 12.64
CA LEU A 255 23.34 13.21 13.61
C LEU A 255 24.43 14.17 13.11
N LEU A 256 24.83 14.10 11.83
CA LEU A 256 25.81 15.03 11.27
C LEU A 256 25.29 16.46 11.23
N GLU A 257 23.99 16.66 10.99
CA GLU A 257 23.38 18.00 11.05
C GLU A 257 23.39 18.58 12.45
N LEU A 258 23.04 17.77 13.44
CA LEU A 258 23.08 18.20 14.84
C LEU A 258 24.51 18.58 15.26
N GLN A 259 25.54 17.94 14.70
CA GLN A 259 26.94 18.36 14.93
C GLN A 259 27.26 19.72 14.33
N LEU A 260 26.70 20.06 13.17
CA LEU A 260 26.85 21.39 12.57
C LEU A 260 26.05 22.46 13.34
N GLU A 261 24.82 22.15 13.75
CA GLU A 261 23.93 23.09 14.47
C GLU A 261 24.47 23.50 15.84
N VAL A 262 25.26 22.62 16.46
CA VAL A 262 25.88 22.83 17.78
C VAL A 262 27.29 23.41 17.64
N GLU A 263 27.74 23.70 16.42
CA GLU A 263 29.09 24.20 16.11
C GLU A 263 30.22 23.26 16.58
N GLN A 264 29.88 22.01 16.93
CA GLN A 264 30.84 20.96 17.27
C GLN A 264 31.79 20.67 16.11
N ILE A 265 31.29 20.86 14.89
CA ILE A 265 31.97 20.68 13.63
C ILE A 265 31.66 21.92 12.78
N ASP A 266 32.66 22.44 12.07
CA ASP A 266 32.45 23.44 11.04
C ASP A 266 32.41 22.79 9.64
N GLN A 267 31.91 23.53 8.65
CA GLN A 267 31.84 23.06 7.27
C GLN A 267 33.22 22.62 6.74
N ASN A 268 34.31 23.28 7.17
CA ASN A 268 35.68 22.91 6.79
C ASN A 268 36.09 21.54 7.35
N SER A 269 35.67 21.19 8.56
CA SER A 269 35.94 19.89 9.17
C SER A 269 35.25 18.76 8.42
N LEU A 270 34.07 19.01 7.83
CA LEU A 270 33.41 18.06 6.92
C LEU A 270 34.11 17.96 5.56
N ASP A 271 34.56 19.09 5.02
CA ASP A 271 35.26 19.15 3.74
C ASP A 271 36.63 18.42 3.79
N ASN A 272 37.28 18.47 4.96
CA ASN A 272 38.55 17.82 5.26
C ASN A 272 38.44 16.34 5.69
N LEU A 273 37.25 15.74 5.67
CA LEU A 273 37.10 14.31 5.95
C LEU A 273 37.89 13.46 4.94
N SER A 274 38.50 12.38 5.44
CA SER A 274 39.20 11.42 4.57
C SER A 274 38.22 10.71 3.64
N ASP A 275 38.65 10.41 2.41
CA ASP A 275 37.84 9.68 1.43
C ASP A 275 37.38 8.31 1.96
N GLU A 276 38.16 7.67 2.83
CA GLU A 276 37.79 6.41 3.50
C GLU A 276 36.58 6.59 4.42
N ARG A 277 36.54 7.67 5.19
CA ARG A 277 35.43 7.99 6.09
C ARG A 277 34.16 8.37 5.31
N ILE A 278 34.32 9.12 4.22
CA ILE A 278 33.21 9.47 3.32
C ILE A 278 32.63 8.20 2.65
N LYS A 279 33.48 7.25 2.24
CA LYS A 279 33.02 5.94 1.73
C LYS A 279 32.21 5.16 2.76
N GLN A 280 32.59 5.21 4.04
CA GLN A 280 31.81 4.58 5.11
C GLN A 280 30.44 5.26 5.28
N TYR A 281 30.40 6.60 5.27
CA TYR A 281 29.15 7.34 5.34
C TYR A 281 28.23 7.03 4.16
N ASN A 282 28.77 6.95 2.94
CA ASN A 282 28.00 6.57 1.75
C ASN A 282 27.32 5.20 1.92
N LYS A 283 27.95 4.23 2.57
CA LYS A 283 27.34 2.92 2.82
C LYS A 283 26.14 3.00 3.77
N ILE A 284 26.25 3.82 4.82
CA ILE A 284 25.15 4.03 5.77
C ILE A 284 24.01 4.77 5.08
N LEU A 285 24.31 5.87 4.37
CA LEU A 285 23.32 6.67 3.64
C LEU A 285 22.60 5.86 2.56
N ASP A 286 23.31 4.97 1.85
CA ASP A 286 22.70 4.06 0.86
C ASP A 286 21.73 3.07 1.52
N GLY A 287 22.10 2.52 2.68
CA GLY A 287 21.22 1.66 3.47
C GLY A 287 19.95 2.38 3.93
N GLN A 288 20.10 3.59 4.46
CA GLN A 288 18.96 4.44 4.87
C GLN A 288 18.07 4.83 3.69
N LEU A 289 18.66 5.14 2.54
CA LEU A 289 17.90 5.46 1.33
C LEU A 289 17.01 4.27 0.93
N ARG A 290 17.57 3.06 0.89
CA ARG A 290 16.81 1.83 0.58
C ARG A 290 15.71 1.54 1.59
N GLU A 291 15.92 1.89 2.86
CA GLU A 291 14.89 1.74 3.90
C GLU A 291 13.72 2.67 3.65
N VAL A 292 13.98 3.97 3.44
CA VAL A 292 12.94 4.96 3.14
C VAL A 292 12.25 4.67 1.81
N GLU A 293 12.99 4.18 0.80
CA GLU A 293 12.41 3.75 -0.48
C GLU A 293 11.46 2.56 -0.29
N ARG A 294 11.83 1.55 0.51
CA ARG A 294 10.95 0.41 0.81
C ARG A 294 9.71 0.83 1.58
N GLU A 295 9.85 1.68 2.59
CA GLU A 295 8.72 2.19 3.36
C GLU A 295 7.75 2.98 2.47
N THR A 296 8.30 3.88 1.63
CA THR A 296 7.49 4.66 0.69
C THR A 296 6.79 3.76 -0.33
N ALA A 297 7.50 2.77 -0.87
CA ALA A 297 6.92 1.81 -1.83
C ALA A 297 5.82 0.96 -1.18
N GLY A 298 5.96 0.58 0.09
CA GLY A 298 4.92 -0.13 0.83
C GLY A 298 3.63 0.68 0.97
N ILE A 299 3.75 1.97 1.33
CA ILE A 299 2.59 2.87 1.42
C ILE A 299 1.96 3.08 0.03
N GLU A 300 2.78 3.28 -1.01
CA GLU A 300 2.30 3.48 -2.37
C GLU A 300 1.59 2.26 -2.92
N TYR A 301 2.10 1.06 -2.62
CA TYR A 301 1.48 -0.19 -3.01
C TYR A 301 0.14 -0.37 -2.30
N ALA A 302 0.08 -0.20 -0.98
CA ALA A 302 -1.17 -0.29 -0.22
C ALA A 302 -2.21 0.71 -0.73
N ALA A 303 -1.82 1.96 -0.95
CA ALA A 303 -2.71 2.98 -1.51
C ALA A 303 -3.17 2.67 -2.94
N ALA A 304 -2.35 2.00 -3.75
CA ALA A 304 -2.75 1.57 -5.09
C ALA A 304 -3.76 0.42 -5.03
N MET A 305 -3.59 -0.54 -4.10
CA MET A 305 -4.54 -1.63 -3.88
C MET A 305 -5.90 -1.11 -3.41
N GLU A 306 -5.93 -0.13 -2.49
CA GLU A 306 -7.18 0.52 -2.07
C GLU A 306 -7.91 1.24 -3.22
N MET A 307 -7.19 1.68 -4.25
CA MET A 307 -7.79 2.28 -5.46
C MET A 307 -8.07 1.26 -6.58
N GLY A 308 -8.12 -0.04 -6.28
CA GLY A 308 -8.43 -1.08 -7.26
C GLY A 308 -7.28 -1.45 -8.20
N GLY A 309 -6.03 -1.14 -7.83
CA GLY A 309 -4.82 -1.62 -8.50
C GLY A 309 -4.49 -1.00 -9.87
N GLU A 310 -5.41 -0.26 -10.50
CA GLU A 310 -5.24 0.29 -11.84
C GLU A 310 -4.61 1.70 -11.88
N THR A 311 -3.44 1.88 -11.27
CA THR A 311 -2.72 3.15 -11.43
C THR A 311 -1.77 3.08 -12.62
N ARG A 312 -2.19 3.61 -13.79
CA ARG A 312 -1.28 3.85 -14.93
C ARG A 312 -0.37 5.04 -14.64
N GLY A 313 0.66 4.84 -13.83
CA GLY A 313 1.67 5.85 -13.53
C GLY A 313 2.11 5.89 -12.07
N ARG A 314 2.95 6.88 -11.74
CA ARG A 314 3.41 7.08 -10.35
C ARG A 314 2.27 7.63 -9.51
N LEU A 315 1.81 6.85 -8.53
CA LEU A 315 0.84 7.29 -7.55
C LEU A 315 1.42 8.38 -6.64
N THR A 316 0.63 9.42 -6.41
CA THR A 316 0.94 10.51 -5.47
C THR A 316 -0.28 10.79 -4.58
N PRO A 317 -0.10 11.41 -3.40
CA PRO A 317 -1.25 11.77 -2.57
C PRO A 317 -2.26 12.68 -3.27
N GLN A 318 -1.78 13.59 -4.12
CA GLN A 318 -2.64 14.51 -4.87
C GLN A 318 -3.47 13.81 -5.95
N SER A 319 -2.90 12.81 -6.63
CA SER A 319 -3.65 12.00 -7.59
C SER A 319 -4.65 11.10 -6.89
N MET A 320 -4.29 10.48 -5.77
CA MET A 320 -5.22 9.66 -4.97
C MET A 320 -6.41 10.47 -4.48
N LEU A 321 -6.18 11.67 -3.93
CA LEU A 321 -7.26 12.57 -3.52
C LEU A 321 -8.15 13.01 -4.69
N ARG A 322 -7.58 13.20 -5.88
CA ARG A 322 -8.36 13.53 -7.08
C ARG A 322 -9.26 12.38 -7.51
N CYS A 323 -8.73 11.15 -7.54
CA CYS A 323 -9.50 9.95 -7.85
C CYS A 323 -10.67 9.81 -6.87
N LEU A 324 -10.40 9.86 -5.56
CA LEU A 324 -11.45 9.79 -4.54
C LEU A 324 -12.58 10.82 -4.75
N ARG A 325 -12.25 12.05 -5.16
CA ARG A 325 -13.27 13.07 -5.44
C ARG A 325 -14.12 12.74 -6.66
N VAL A 326 -13.51 12.16 -7.70
CA VAL A 326 -14.24 11.67 -8.87
C VAL A 326 -15.16 10.53 -8.46
N ASP A 327 -14.64 9.55 -7.70
CA ASP A 327 -15.42 8.40 -7.23
C ASP A 327 -16.61 8.83 -6.34
N ILE A 328 -16.42 9.84 -5.49
CA ILE A 328 -17.52 10.42 -4.69
C ILE A 328 -18.61 11.01 -5.59
N GLU A 329 -18.25 11.82 -6.59
CA GLU A 329 -19.23 12.44 -7.49
C GLU A 329 -19.92 11.41 -8.38
N GLU A 330 -19.18 10.42 -8.88
CA GLU A 330 -19.76 9.30 -9.63
C GLU A 330 -20.72 8.49 -8.76
N MET A 331 -20.35 8.17 -7.53
CA MET A 331 -21.20 7.42 -6.60
C MET A 331 -22.45 8.20 -6.20
N ARG A 332 -22.36 9.53 -6.05
CA ARG A 332 -23.54 10.41 -5.89
C ARG A 332 -24.47 10.30 -7.09
N GLY A 333 -23.93 10.43 -8.30
CA GLY A 333 -24.70 10.27 -9.53
C GLY A 333 -25.40 8.90 -9.62
N ARG A 334 -24.68 7.81 -9.28
CA ARG A 334 -25.26 6.46 -9.20
C ARG A 334 -26.39 6.36 -8.18
N CYS A 335 -26.20 6.96 -6.99
CA CYS A 335 -27.25 7.04 -5.96
C CYS A 335 -28.51 7.77 -6.44
N ASP A 336 -28.34 8.87 -7.18
CA ASP A 336 -29.46 9.67 -7.69
C ASP A 336 -30.21 8.93 -8.80
N VAL A 337 -29.49 8.30 -9.73
CA VAL A 337 -30.07 7.48 -10.81
C VAL A 337 -30.88 6.33 -10.23
N ILE A 338 -30.29 5.51 -9.35
CA ILE A 338 -30.99 4.35 -8.80
C ILE A 338 -32.15 4.77 -7.87
N GLY A 339 -32.04 5.93 -7.23
CA GLY A 339 -33.13 6.54 -6.47
C GLY A 339 -34.30 6.94 -7.35
N ALA A 340 -34.05 7.53 -8.52
CA ALA A 340 -35.08 7.88 -9.49
C ALA A 340 -35.74 6.63 -10.10
N GLU A 341 -34.94 5.62 -10.46
CA GLU A 341 -35.44 4.34 -10.97
C GLU A 341 -36.35 3.62 -9.96
N LEU A 342 -35.97 3.62 -8.68
CA LEU A 342 -36.78 3.08 -7.60
C LEU A 342 -38.16 3.74 -7.49
N GLU A 343 -38.27 5.04 -7.70
CA GLU A 343 -39.55 5.75 -7.67
C GLU A 343 -40.35 5.53 -8.97
N GLU A 344 -39.68 5.56 -10.11
CA GLU A 344 -40.31 5.41 -11.43
C GLU A 344 -40.88 4.00 -11.62
N PHE A 345 -40.15 2.96 -11.22
CA PHE A 345 -40.53 1.57 -11.46
C PHE A 345 -41.61 1.05 -10.51
N LYS A 346 -42.07 1.87 -9.55
CA LYS A 346 -43.31 1.59 -8.80
C LYS A 346 -44.53 1.65 -9.73
N ASP A 347 -44.47 2.43 -10.80
CA ASP A 347 -45.50 2.49 -11.84
C ASP A 347 -45.22 1.46 -12.94
N VAL A 348 -46.08 0.45 -13.02
CA VAL A 348 -45.98 -0.65 -13.99
C VAL A 348 -45.98 -0.15 -15.44
N ALA A 349 -46.70 0.94 -15.74
CA ALA A 349 -46.72 1.49 -17.11
C ALA A 349 -45.37 2.09 -17.49
N LYS A 350 -44.73 2.79 -16.55
CA LYS A 350 -43.40 3.39 -16.75
C LYS A 350 -42.31 2.33 -16.81
N LEU A 351 -42.34 1.34 -15.92
CA LEU A 351 -41.43 0.19 -15.96
C LEU A 351 -41.52 -0.54 -17.31
N LYS A 352 -42.74 -0.78 -17.83
CA LYS A 352 -42.93 -1.40 -19.16
C LYS A 352 -42.43 -0.52 -20.30
N ALA A 353 -42.52 0.79 -20.19
CA ALA A 353 -41.97 1.71 -21.18
C ALA A 353 -40.43 1.64 -21.19
N TRP A 354 -39.81 1.64 -20.01
CA TRP A 354 -38.37 1.50 -19.85
C TRP A 354 -37.84 0.12 -20.31
N LEU A 355 -38.57 -0.97 -20.03
CA LEU A 355 -38.19 -2.31 -20.50
C LEU A 355 -38.17 -2.43 -22.04
N LYS A 356 -38.83 -1.53 -22.78
CA LYS A 356 -38.73 -1.51 -24.25
C LYS A 356 -37.37 -1.01 -24.72
N THR A 357 -36.75 -0.09 -23.97
CA THR A 357 -35.41 0.42 -24.28
C THR A 357 -34.31 -0.47 -23.72
N TYR A 358 -34.61 -1.24 -22.66
CA TYR A 358 -33.68 -2.23 -22.13
C TYR A 358 -33.37 -3.35 -23.13
N ARG A 359 -32.07 -3.55 -23.35
CA ARG A 359 -31.52 -4.69 -24.08
C ARG A 359 -30.66 -5.49 -23.10
N PRO A 360 -31.00 -6.77 -22.85
CA PRO A 360 -30.13 -7.72 -22.16
C PRO A 360 -28.71 -7.66 -22.72
N ALA A 361 -27.71 -7.87 -21.88
CA ALA A 361 -26.38 -8.15 -22.38
C ALA A 361 -26.47 -9.38 -23.31
N ALA A 362 -25.88 -9.31 -24.50
CA ALA A 362 -25.86 -10.47 -25.39
C ALA A 362 -25.12 -11.59 -24.64
N SER A 363 -25.78 -12.74 -24.45
CA SER A 363 -25.13 -13.92 -23.91
C SER A 363 -23.95 -14.25 -24.84
N PRO A 364 -22.70 -14.34 -24.33
CA PRO A 364 -21.55 -14.71 -25.15
C PRO A 364 -21.65 -16.14 -25.72
N TYR A 365 -22.69 -16.90 -25.38
CA TYR A 365 -22.95 -18.27 -25.82
C TYR A 365 -24.09 -18.41 -26.83
N ASP A 366 -24.74 -17.32 -27.26
CA ASP A 366 -25.88 -17.37 -28.21
C ASP A 366 -25.46 -17.19 -29.68
N ASP A 367 -24.16 -17.36 -29.99
CA ASP A 367 -23.62 -17.33 -31.35
C ASP A 367 -23.42 -18.76 -31.88
N ASP A 368 -24.50 -19.54 -31.91
CA ASP A 368 -24.62 -20.80 -32.68
C ASP A 368 -24.74 -20.50 -34.19
N ALA A 369 -23.87 -19.62 -34.70
CA ALA A 369 -23.87 -19.14 -36.07
C ALA A 369 -22.49 -19.21 -36.73
N TYR A 370 -21.64 -20.16 -36.34
CA TYR A 370 -20.47 -20.52 -37.15
C TYR A 370 -20.14 -22.00 -36.99
N TRP A 371 -20.76 -22.86 -37.81
CA TRP A 371 -20.13 -24.02 -38.49
C TRP A 371 -21.11 -24.59 -39.53
N TYR A 372 -20.92 -24.22 -40.80
CA TYR A 372 -21.21 -25.07 -41.96
C TYR A 372 -20.08 -24.97 -42.96
#